data_AF-A0A1E5A4D1-F1
#
_entry.id   AF-A0A1E5A4D1-F1
#
_cell.length_a   1.000
_cell.length_b   1.000
_cell.length_c   1.000
_cell.angle_alpha   90.00
_cell.angle_beta   90.00
_cell.angle_gamma   90.00
#
_symmetry.space_group_name_H-M   'P 1'
#
loop_
_entity.id
_entity.type
_entity.pdbx_description
1 polymer ?
#
loop_
_entity_poly.entity_id
_entity_poly.type
_entity_poly.pdbx_seq_one_letter_code
_entity_poly.pdbx_strand_id
1 'polypeptide(L)' 'MNKEKLKKYIRLLLILIGVVALLSEIGTTTKNYYIQSIGVICLMIGAFFINTKLISRSAKQGVGDQEHLEEE' A
#
# COMPACT_ATOMS: atom_id res chain seq x y z
N MET A 1 16.13 1.56 -12.19
CA MET A 1 14.65 1.57 -12.18
C MET A 1 14.17 2.80 -11.42
N ASN A 2 13.26 3.59 -11.98
CA ASN A 2 12.84 4.87 -11.37
C ASN A 2 12.10 4.60 -10.05
N LYS A 3 12.48 5.27 -8.94
CA LYS A 3 11.94 5.02 -7.59
C LYS A 3 10.42 5.16 -7.52
N GLU A 4 9.88 6.08 -8.30
CA GLU A 4 8.43 6.31 -8.43
C GLU A 4 7.71 5.15 -9.14
N LYS A 5 8.32 4.56 -10.16
CA LYS A 5 7.78 3.37 -10.82
C LYS A 5 7.81 2.16 -9.89
N LEU A 6 8.89 2.00 -9.11
CA LEU A 6 9.03 0.92 -8.13
C LEU A 6 7.96 0.98 -7.03
N LYS A 7 7.69 2.17 -6.46
CA LYS A 7 6.60 2.35 -5.48
C LYS A 7 5.25 1.92 -6.05
N LYS A 8 4.97 2.26 -7.30
CA LYS A 8 3.72 1.87 -7.97
C LYS A 8 3.60 0.33 -8.10
N TYR A 9 4.68 -0.35 -8.46
CA TYR A 9 4.70 -1.81 -8.54
C TYR A 9 4.54 -2.48 -7.18
N ILE A 10 5.18 -1.96 -6.13
CA ILE A 10 5.05 -2.50 -4.76
C ILE A 10 3.60 -2.45 -4.29
N ARG A 11 2.89 -1.33 -4.53
CA ARG A 11 1.47 -1.19 -4.16
C ARG A 11 0.61 -2.22 -4.87
N LEU A 12 0.83 -2.41 -6.16
CA LEU A 12 0.08 -3.34 -6.98
C LEU A 12 0.37 -4.80 -6.59
N LEU A 13 1.62 -5.10 -6.25
CA LEU A 13 2.03 -6.42 -5.74
C LEU A 13 1.37 -6.75 -4.41
N LEU A 14 1.28 -5.80 -3.48
CA LEU A 14 0.64 -5.99 -2.18
C LEU A 14 -0.82 -6.40 -2.32
N ILE A 15 -1.54 -5.75 -3.24
CA ILE A 15 -2.94 -6.07 -3.52
C ILE A 15 -3.05 -7.46 -4.14
N LEU A 16 -2.19 -7.78 -5.12
CA LEU A 16 -2.22 -9.06 -5.80
C LEU A 16 -2.02 -10.23 -4.82
N ILE A 17 -1.06 -10.09 -3.90
CA ILE A 17 -0.78 -11.09 -2.84
C ILE A 17 -2.00 -11.23 -1.91
N GLY A 18 -2.59 -10.11 -1.48
CA GLY A 18 -3.77 -10.12 -0.61
C GLY A 18 -4.97 -10.83 -1.25
N VAL A 19 -5.24 -10.59 -2.54
CA VAL A 19 -6.31 -11.27 -3.29
C VAL A 19 -6.04 -12.77 -3.41
N VAL A 20 -4.80 -13.15 -3.77
CA VAL A 20 -4.43 -14.57 -3.91
C VAL A 20 -4.55 -15.31 -2.57
N ALA A 21 -4.13 -14.69 -1.46
CA ALA A 21 -4.26 -15.27 -0.13
C ALA A 21 -5.73 -15.55 0.24
N LEU A 22 -6.63 -14.60 -0.06
CA LEU A 22 -8.07 -14.79 0.18
C LEU A 22 -8.69 -15.84 -0.74
N LEU A 23 -8.36 -15.84 -2.03
CA LEU A 23 -8.86 -16.84 -2.99
C LEU A 23 -8.38 -18.25 -2.63
N SER A 24 -7.13 -18.39 -2.19
CA SER A 24 -6.58 -19.65 -1.70
C SER A 24 -7.33 -20.15 -0.47
N GLU A 25 -7.74 -19.25 0.43
CA GLU A 25 -8.54 -19.60 1.60
C GLU A 25 -9.99 -19.98 1.24
N ILE A 26 -10.58 -19.32 0.24
CA ILE A 26 -11.94 -19.65 -0.21
C ILE A 26 -11.97 -21.07 -0.82
N GLY A 27 -10.94 -21.42 -1.60
CA GLY A 27 -10.84 -22.72 -2.28
C GLY A 27 -10.45 -23.91 -1.39
N THR A 28 -9.94 -23.69 -0.18
CA THR A 28 -9.59 -24.77 0.75
C THR A 28 -10.76 -25.17 1.66
N THR A 29 -10.88 -26.47 1.92
CA THR A 29 -11.86 -27.08 2.84
C THR A 29 -11.47 -26.85 4.30
N THR A 30 -10.18 -26.77 4.60
CA THR A 30 -9.63 -26.45 5.92
C THR A 30 -9.34 -24.96 6.00
N LYS A 31 -10.19 -24.23 6.72
CA LYS A 31 -10.05 -22.78 6.88
C LYS A 31 -8.89 -22.42 7.80
N ASN A 32 -7.95 -21.64 7.29
CA ASN A 32 -6.89 -21.00 8.05
C ASN A 32 -7.17 -19.50 8.15
N TYR A 33 -7.86 -19.13 9.23
CA TYR A 33 -8.22 -17.73 9.53
C TYR A 33 -7.00 -16.81 9.68
N TYR A 34 -5.81 -17.33 9.99
CA TYR A 34 -4.58 -16.53 10.03
C TYR A 34 -4.18 -16.07 8.62
N ILE A 35 -4.23 -16.97 7.63
CA ILE A 35 -3.94 -16.64 6.23
C ILE A 35 -4.98 -15.66 5.69
N GLN A 36 -6.25 -15.88 6.01
CA GLN A 36 -7.32 -14.95 5.66
C GLN A 36 -7.07 -13.54 6.23
N SER A 37 -6.74 -13.46 7.53
CA SER A 37 -6.48 -12.19 8.21
C SER A 37 -5.26 -11.46 7.62
N ILE A 38 -4.18 -12.19 7.32
CA ILE A 38 -2.99 -11.64 6.65
C ILE A 38 -3.36 -11.10 5.26
N GLY A 39 -4.21 -11.83 4.52
CA GLY A 39 -4.74 -11.38 3.22
C GLY A 39 -5.50 -10.05 3.33
N VAL A 40 -6.42 -9.93 4.30
CA VAL A 40 -7.17 -8.69 4.55
C VAL A 40 -6.25 -7.54 4.92
N ILE A 41 -5.27 -7.75 5.82
CA ILE A 41 -4.30 -6.72 6.22
C ILE A 41 -3.47 -6.26 5.01
N CYS A 42 -2.99 -7.18 4.17
CA CYS A 42 -2.28 -6.83 2.93
C CYS A 42 -3.14 -5.98 2.00
N LEU A 43 -4.43 -6.32 1.83
CA LEU A 43 -5.34 -5.52 1.01
C LEU A 43 -5.58 -4.12 1.59
N MET A 44 -5.79 -4.02 2.90
CA MET A 44 -5.98 -2.73 3.58
C MET A 44 -4.74 -1.84 3.42
N ILE A 45 -3.54 -2.38 3.63
CA ILE A 45 -2.29 -1.64 3.46
C ILE A 45 -2.08 -1.25 1.99
N GLY A 46 -2.34 -2.17 1.05
CA GLY A 46 -2.22 -1.90 -0.39
C GLY A 46 -3.17 -0.81 -0.85
N ALA A 47 -4.44 -0.88 -0.43
CA ALA A 47 -5.45 0.14 -0.70
C ALA A 47 -5.09 1.48 -0.02
N PHE A 48 -4.61 1.43 1.23
CA PHE A 48 -4.14 2.61 1.94
C PHE A 48 -3.01 3.30 1.17
N PHE A 49 -2.02 2.57 0.66
CA PHE A 49 -0.94 3.16 -0.14
C PHE A 49 -1.38 3.69 -1.51
N ILE A 50 -2.46 3.18 -2.09
CA ILE A 50 -3.02 3.74 -3.33
C ILE A 50 -3.77 5.04 -3.03
N ASN A 51 -4.60 5.03 -1.98
CA ASN A 51 -5.46 6.14 -1.60
C ASN A 51 -4.69 7.27 -0.94
N THR A 52 -3.65 6.96 -0.17
CA THR A 52 -2.67 7.95 0.23
C THR A 52 -1.82 8.28 -0.99
N LYS A 53 -2.08 9.44 -1.59
CA LYS A 53 -0.99 10.22 -2.20
C LYS A 53 -0.01 10.43 -1.05
N LEU A 54 0.96 9.52 -0.91
CA LEU A 54 2.21 9.79 -0.22
C LEU A 54 2.83 10.96 -0.98
N ILE A 55 2.35 12.18 -0.69
CA ILE A 55 3.03 13.43 -0.95
C ILE A 55 4.40 13.19 -0.35
N SER A 56 5.36 12.92 -1.22
CA SER A 56 6.72 12.63 -0.82
C SER A 56 7.30 13.92 -0.27
N ARG A 57 6.98 14.26 0.99
CA ARG A 57 7.70 15.29 1.73
C ARG A 57 9.19 14.95 1.86
N SER A 58 9.56 13.67 1.65
CA SER A 58 10.95 13.24 1.56
C SER A 58 11.69 13.66 0.27
N ALA A 59 11.03 14.31 -0.70
CA ALA A 59 11.68 14.93 -1.86
C ALA A 59 11.76 16.48 -1.75
N LYS A 60 11.34 17.06 -0.62
CA LYS A 60 11.46 18.50 -0.32
C LYS A 60 12.39 18.72 0.88
N GLN A 61 13.47 17.94 0.97
CA GLN A 61 14.61 18.22 1.83
C GLN A 61 15.87 18.24 0.97
N GLY A 62 15.93 19.27 0.14
CA GLY A 62 16.97 19.50 -0.85
C GLY A 62 16.52 20.63 -1.76
N VAL A 63 16.84 21.86 -1.35
CA VAL A 63 16.55 23.14 -2.02
C VAL A 63 15.17 23.72 -1.66
N GLY A 64 15.20 24.89 -1.05
CA GLY A 64 14.09 25.54 -0.37
C GLY A 64 12.94 25.95 -1.27
N ASP A 65 11.73 25.91 -0.73
CA ASP A 65 11.02 27.15 -0.41
C ASP A 65 9.79 26.88 0.44
N GLN A 66 9.49 27.88 1.26
CA GLN A 66 8.46 28.00 2.26
C GLN A 66 7.10 27.41 1.85
N GLU A 67 6.48 26.65 2.75
CA GLU A 67 5.02 26.59 2.82
C GLU A 67 4.66 27.05 4.23
N HIS A 68 4.35 28.34 4.30
CA HIS A 68 3.80 29.05 5.44
C HIS A 68 2.52 28.32 5.89
N LEU A 69 2.43 28.08 7.19
CA LEU A 69 1.19 27.81 7.90
C LEU A 69 0.18 28.93 7.68
N GLU A 70 -1.10 28.58 7.52
CA GLU A 70 -2.34 29.32 7.89
C GLU A 70 -3.48 28.45 7.33
N GLU A 71 -4.15 27.59 8.11
CA GLU A 71 -5.31 27.89 8.98
C GLU A 71 -6.31 28.86 8.34
N GLU A 72 -7.36 28.30 7.73
CA GLU A 72 -8.73 28.83 7.73
C GLU A 72 -9.73 27.67 7.90
#